data_AF-A0AAW2TQ28-F1
#
_entry.id   AF-A0AAW2TQ28-F1
#
_cell.length_a   1.000
_cell.length_b   1.000
_cell.length_c   1.000
_cell.angle_alpha   90.00
_cell.angle_beta   90.00
_cell.angle_gamma   90.00
#
_symmetry.space_group_name_H-M   'P 1'
#
loop_
_entity.id
_entity.type
_entity.pdbx_description
1 polymer ?
#
loop_
_entity_poly.entity_id
_entity_poly.type
_entity_poly.pdbx_seq_one_letter_code
_entity_poly.pdbx_strand_id
1 'polypeptide(L)'
;MLFSRGDLLSIHILMECLQEFKDVSSLAGNTSKSSIFTREIENNEFHGILARTDFDRGGMPVWYLGIPLAVQRLSVSDYSPLVDQIANCIPKWAAKSLSFAGRLELIYSVIQGVECFWLQIFPLPAAVVEKIHRLCRNFLWNSRRALVAWEEICHPKEEGGLGIRHIQSWNVALFARILWNIHRKADTLWVQ
;
A
#
# COMPACT_ATOMS: atom_id res chain seq x y z
N MET A 1 -2.49 15.25 4.32
CA MET A 1 -1.39 15.08 5.29
C MET A 1 -0.60 16.37 5.28
N LEU A 2 -0.34 16.96 6.44
CA LEU A 2 0.43 18.19 6.56
C LEU A 2 1.76 17.86 7.21
N PHE A 3 2.83 18.50 6.74
CA PHE A 3 4.18 18.33 7.26
C PHE A 3 4.68 19.69 7.73
N SER A 4 5.25 19.74 8.93
CA SER A 4 5.90 20.93 9.48
C SER A 4 7.13 20.53 10.28
N ARG A 5 7.96 21.50 10.63
CA ARG A 5 9.01 21.30 11.62
C ARG A 5 8.40 21.05 13.00
N GLY A 6 9.09 20.23 13.79
CA GLY A 6 8.66 19.77 15.11
C GLY A 6 8.83 20.80 16.24
N ASP A 7 8.71 22.10 15.94
CA ASP A 7 8.85 23.18 16.91
C ASP A 7 7.51 23.91 17.13
N LEU A 8 7.37 24.54 18.28
CA LEU A 8 6.10 25.18 18.69
C LEU A 8 5.65 26.29 17.74
N LEU A 9 6.60 27.05 17.16
CA LEU A 9 6.28 28.14 16.25
C LEU A 9 5.69 27.60 14.95
N SER A 10 6.33 26.59 14.34
CA SER A 10 5.83 25.96 13.12
C SER A 10 4.44 25.35 13.31
N ILE A 11 4.18 24.71 14.47
CA ILE A 11 2.86 24.16 14.78
C ILE A 11 1.82 25.26 14.97
N HIS A 12 2.18 26.35 15.65
CA HIS A 12 1.27 27.48 15.85
C HIS A 12 0.82 28.09 14.52
N ILE A 13 1.76 28.39 13.62
CA ILE A 13 1.44 28.90 12.27
C ILE A 13 0.54 27.92 11.51
N LEU A 14 0.84 26.61 11.58
CA LEU A 14 0.02 25.60 10.92
C LEU A 14 -1.43 25.58 11.45
N MET A 15 -1.60 25.71 12.77
CA MET A 15 -2.93 25.77 13.39
C MET A 15 -3.67 27.06 13.04
N GLU A 16 -2.98 28.20 12.96
CA GLU A 16 -3.57 29.46 12.49
C GLU A 16 -4.05 29.35 11.04
N CYS A 17 -3.25 28.77 10.14
CA CYS A 17 -3.67 28.53 8.76
C CYS A 17 -4.88 27.60 8.66
N LEU A 18 -4.95 26.56 9.50
CA LEU A 18 -6.11 25.67 9.55
C LEU A 18 -7.37 26.39 10.06
N GLN A 19 -7.21 27.29 11.02
CA GLN A 19 -8.31 28.09 11.55
C GLN A 19 -8.80 29.11 10.52
N GLU A 20 -7.90 29.83 9.86
CA GLU A 20 -8.23 30.74 8.76
C GLU A 20 -8.93 30.00 7.61
N PHE A 21 -8.42 28.84 7.22
CA PHE A 21 -9.06 27.99 6.22
C PHE A 21 -10.48 27.58 6.64
N LYS A 22 -10.67 27.22 7.92
CA LYS A 22 -11.98 26.88 8.48
C LYS A 22 -12.93 28.07 8.44
N ASP A 23 -12.46 29.27 8.77
CA ASP A 23 -13.28 30.48 8.79
C ASP A 23 -13.75 30.88 7.38
N VAL A 24 -12.90 30.70 6.38
CA VAL A 24 -13.24 31.01 4.97
C VAL A 24 -14.09 29.91 4.33
N SER A 25 -13.72 28.64 4.52
CA SER A 25 -14.36 27.50 3.83
C SER A 25 -15.53 26.88 4.59
N SER A 26 -15.67 27.18 5.88
CA SER A 26 -16.54 26.48 6.83
C SER A 26 -16.22 24.97 6.97
N LEU A 27 -15.07 24.50 6.50
CA LEU A 27 -14.61 23.13 6.65
C LEU A 27 -13.62 23.02 7.81
N ALA A 28 -13.92 22.13 8.76
CA ALA A 28 -13.04 21.84 9.89
C ALA A 28 -12.46 20.43 9.81
N GLY A 29 -11.23 20.28 10.28
CA GLY A 29 -10.62 18.96 10.47
C GLY A 29 -11.38 18.16 11.53
N ASN A 30 -11.60 16.87 11.27
CA ASN A 30 -12.19 15.98 12.25
C ASN A 30 -11.11 15.53 13.25
N THR A 31 -11.22 16.00 14.49
CA THR A 31 -10.24 15.74 15.56
C THR A 31 -10.15 14.27 15.94
N SER A 32 -11.24 13.48 15.84
CA SER A 32 -11.21 12.04 16.15
C SER A 32 -10.59 11.18 15.03
N LYS A 33 -10.42 11.74 13.83
CA LYS A 33 -9.76 11.08 12.69
C LYS A 33 -8.37 11.65 12.38
N SER A 34 -7.97 12.69 13.10
CA SER A 34 -6.72 13.41 12.88
C SER A 34 -5.82 13.22 14.09
N SER A 35 -4.54 12.95 13.84
CA SER A 35 -3.57 12.72 14.90
C SER A 35 -2.22 13.28 14.50
N ILE A 36 -1.43 13.64 15.50
CA ILE A 36 -0.07 14.15 15.29
C ILE A 36 0.91 13.00 15.45
N PHE A 37 1.80 12.86 14.47
CA PHE A 37 2.83 11.84 14.43
C PHE A 37 4.20 12.50 14.48
N THR A 38 5.09 11.97 15.31
CA THR A 38 6.49 12.43 15.41
C THR A 38 7.42 11.24 15.53
N ARG A 39 8.69 11.43 15.17
CA ARG A 39 9.75 10.41 15.25
C ARG A 39 10.86 10.79 16.22
N GLU A 40 11.29 12.06 16.24
CA GLU A 40 12.54 12.49 16.89
C GLU A 40 12.35 13.66 17.87
N ILE A 41 11.13 13.91 18.35
CA ILE A 41 10.85 14.95 19.34
C ILE A 41 10.84 14.33 20.76
N GLU A 42 11.48 14.99 21.72
CA GLU A 42 11.44 14.58 23.12
C GLU A 42 10.00 14.60 23.66
N ASN A 43 9.65 13.66 24.54
CA ASN A 43 8.28 13.54 25.04
C ASN A 43 7.77 14.85 25.68
N ASN A 44 8.62 15.62 26.35
CA ASN A 44 8.22 16.86 27.00
C ASN A 44 7.84 17.95 25.99
N GLU A 45 8.65 18.14 24.94
CA GLU A 45 8.34 19.06 23.85
C GLU A 45 7.10 18.62 23.08
N PHE A 46 6.94 17.30 22.87
CA PHE A 46 5.77 16.76 22.21
C PHE A 46 4.49 16.95 23.01
N HIS A 47 4.53 16.83 24.34
CA HIS A 47 3.41 17.20 25.20
C HIS A 47 3.06 18.70 25.07
N GLY A 48 4.06 19.58 24.96
CA GLY A 48 3.85 21.01 24.72
C GLY A 48 3.19 21.33 23.37
N ILE A 49 3.46 20.51 22.35
CA ILE A 49 2.80 20.55 21.03
C ILE A 49 1.34 20.07 21.16
N LEU A 50 1.12 18.88 21.73
CA LEU A 50 -0.21 18.31 21.90
C LEU A 50 -1.14 19.23 22.70
N ALA A 51 -0.64 19.88 23.76
CA ALA A 51 -1.43 20.80 24.57
C ALA A 51 -1.93 22.05 23.80
N ARG A 52 -1.33 22.36 22.65
CA ARG A 52 -1.71 23.48 21.76
C ARG A 52 -2.53 23.04 20.56
N THR A 53 -2.84 21.75 20.46
CA THR A 53 -3.58 21.17 19.34
C THR A 53 -4.74 20.34 19.85
N ASP A 54 -5.89 20.37 19.18
CA ASP A 54 -7.03 19.51 19.54
C ASP A 54 -6.89 18.06 19.01
N PHE A 55 -5.66 17.61 18.74
CA PHE A 55 -5.36 16.33 18.11
C PHE A 55 -4.61 15.40 19.05
N ASP A 56 -4.97 14.11 19.00
CA ASP A 56 -4.30 13.09 19.78
C ASP A 56 -2.93 12.69 19.20
N ARG A 57 -2.08 12.15 20.07
CA ARG A 57 -0.84 11.48 19.65
C ARG A 57 -1.19 10.25 18.83
N GLY A 58 -0.70 10.20 17.61
CA GLY A 58 -0.80 9.03 16.76
C GLY A 58 0.36 8.05 16.97
N GLY A 59 0.07 6.75 16.85
CA GLY A 59 1.06 5.67 16.86
C GLY A 59 1.56 5.32 15.46
N MET A 60 2.83 4.93 15.34
CA MET A 60 3.40 4.37 14.11
C MET A 60 3.35 2.83 14.16
N PRO A 61 3.16 2.14 13.02
CA PRO A 61 2.93 2.66 11.67
C PRO A 61 1.51 3.19 11.45
N VAL A 62 1.36 4.14 10.52
CA VAL A 62 0.06 4.79 10.20
C VAL A 62 -0.51 4.26 8.90
N TRP A 63 -1.76 3.82 8.88
CA TRP A 63 -2.42 3.43 7.64
C TRP A 63 -2.88 4.66 6.87
N TYR A 64 -2.35 4.86 5.68
CA TYR A 64 -2.75 5.93 4.77
C TYR A 64 -3.03 5.36 3.40
N LEU A 65 -4.25 5.62 2.88
CA LEU A 65 -4.71 5.13 1.58
C LEU A 65 -4.53 3.60 1.39
N GLY A 66 -4.72 2.83 2.47
CA GLY A 66 -4.62 1.36 2.43
C GLY A 66 -3.19 0.80 2.55
N ILE A 67 -2.20 1.64 2.85
CA ILE A 67 -0.79 1.25 2.97
C ILE A 67 -0.20 1.77 4.30
N PRO A 68 0.67 1.00 4.97
CA PRO A 68 1.32 1.46 6.19
C PRO A 68 2.44 2.45 5.88
N LEU A 69 2.31 3.68 6.36
CA LEU A 69 3.41 4.62 6.49
C LEU A 69 4.25 4.18 7.69
N ALA A 70 5.31 3.46 7.38
CA ALA A 70 6.27 2.97 8.36
C ALA A 70 7.58 3.73 8.27
N VAL A 71 8.15 3.96 9.44
CA VAL A 71 9.47 4.57 9.62
C VAL A 71 10.60 3.55 9.42
N GLN A 72 10.27 2.26 9.53
CA GLN A 72 11.20 1.13 9.45
C GLN A 72 10.80 0.22 8.30
N ARG A 73 11.70 -0.71 7.94
CA ARG A 73 11.37 -1.76 6.98
C ARG A 73 10.19 -2.58 7.49
N LEU A 74 9.22 -2.82 6.61
CA LEU A 74 8.06 -3.62 6.92
C LEU A 74 8.44 -5.08 7.21
N SER A 75 7.86 -5.62 8.27
CA SER A 75 7.87 -7.04 8.61
C SER A 75 6.91 -7.81 7.70
N VAL A 76 7.02 -9.14 7.67
CA VAL A 76 6.08 -10.01 6.92
C VAL A 76 4.63 -9.83 7.41
N SER A 77 4.43 -9.54 8.70
CA SER A 77 3.11 -9.29 9.29
C SER A 77 2.45 -8.01 8.77
N ASP A 78 3.23 -6.99 8.42
CA ASP A 78 2.67 -5.71 7.95
C ASP A 78 2.00 -5.83 6.57
N TYR A 79 2.29 -6.90 5.82
CA TYR A 79 1.64 -7.23 4.56
C TYR A 79 0.34 -8.02 4.74
N SER A 80 -0.09 -8.33 5.98
CA SER A 80 -1.33 -9.08 6.18
C SER A 80 -2.53 -8.42 5.49
N PRO A 81 -2.70 -7.08 5.47
CA PRO A 81 -3.87 -6.50 4.84
C PRO A 81 -3.92 -6.69 3.33
N LEU A 82 -2.77 -6.74 2.65
CA LEU A 82 -2.70 -7.13 1.24
C LEU A 82 -3.17 -8.57 1.04
N VAL A 83 -2.62 -9.50 1.83
CA VAL A 83 -2.94 -10.93 1.72
C VAL A 83 -4.42 -11.18 2.07
N ASP A 84 -4.92 -10.53 3.11
CA ASP A 84 -6.30 -10.63 3.58
C ASP A 84 -7.26 -10.03 2.54
N GLN A 85 -6.91 -8.91 1.91
CA GLN A 85 -7.71 -8.33 0.83
C GLN A 85 -7.86 -9.31 -0.33
N ILE A 86 -6.77 -9.95 -0.77
CA ILE A 86 -6.80 -10.97 -1.83
C ILE A 86 -7.62 -12.20 -1.39
N ALA A 87 -7.35 -12.69 -0.18
CA ALA A 87 -8.04 -13.85 0.40
C ALA A 87 -9.54 -13.62 0.55
N ASN A 88 -9.98 -12.40 0.89
CA ASN A 88 -11.39 -12.04 1.04
C ASN A 88 -12.12 -11.85 -0.28
N CYS A 89 -11.40 -11.59 -1.38
CA CYS A 89 -11.99 -11.49 -2.72
C CYS A 89 -12.31 -12.86 -3.32
N ILE A 90 -11.44 -13.86 -3.10
CA ILE A 90 -11.54 -15.18 -3.73
C ILE A 90 -12.87 -15.91 -3.45
N PRO A 91 -13.37 -16.03 -2.19
CA PRO A 91 -14.63 -16.70 -1.89
C PRO A 91 -15.84 -16.10 -2.61
N LYS A 92 -15.85 -14.77 -2.80
CA LYS A 92 -16.92 -14.05 -3.48
C LYS A 92 -17.04 -14.45 -4.96
N TRP A 93 -15.93 -14.90 -5.55
CA TRP A 93 -15.88 -15.39 -6.92
C TRP A 93 -16.04 -16.90 -6.99
N ALA A 94 -15.53 -17.65 -6.02
CA ALA A 94 -15.68 -19.10 -5.92
C ALA A 94 -17.15 -19.54 -5.78
N ALA A 95 -18.00 -18.69 -5.19
CA ALA A 95 -19.45 -18.90 -5.16
C ALA A 95 -20.11 -18.86 -6.56
N LYS A 96 -19.42 -18.35 -7.57
CA LYS A 96 -19.88 -18.32 -8.97
C LYS A 96 -19.26 -19.50 -9.71
N SER A 97 -20.03 -20.17 -10.58
CA SER A 97 -19.51 -21.21 -11.47
C SER A 97 -18.67 -20.57 -12.58
N LEU A 98 -17.40 -20.32 -12.31
CA LEU A 98 -16.47 -19.69 -13.23
C LEU A 98 -15.67 -20.72 -14.02
N SER A 99 -15.50 -20.46 -15.31
CA SER A 99 -14.58 -21.23 -16.14
C SER A 99 -13.12 -21.03 -15.68
N PHE A 100 -12.22 -21.87 -16.16
CA PHE A 100 -10.78 -21.69 -15.98
C PHE A 100 -10.32 -20.31 -16.47
N ALA A 101 -10.73 -19.94 -17.69
CA ALA A 101 -10.41 -18.65 -18.28
C ALA A 101 -10.97 -17.47 -17.48
N GLY A 102 -12.19 -17.59 -16.95
CA GLY A 102 -12.78 -16.54 -16.10
C GLY A 102 -12.01 -16.32 -14.79
N ARG A 103 -11.48 -17.40 -14.19
CA ARG A 103 -10.65 -17.29 -12.98
C ARG A 103 -9.28 -16.71 -13.28
N LEU A 104 -8.68 -17.09 -14.41
CA LEU A 104 -7.45 -16.50 -14.90
C LEU A 104 -7.60 -14.98 -15.10
N GLU A 105 -8.69 -14.56 -15.73
CA GLU A 105 -8.96 -13.15 -15.99
C GLU A 105 -9.16 -12.35 -14.70
N LEU A 106 -9.79 -12.93 -13.67
CA LEU A 106 -9.93 -12.28 -12.36
C LEU A 106 -8.59 -12.13 -11.63
N ILE A 107 -7.70 -13.11 -11.75
CA ILE A 107 -6.33 -12.98 -11.23
C ILE A 107 -5.64 -11.81 -11.93
N TYR A 108 -5.68 -11.79 -13.26
CA TYR A 108 -5.00 -10.79 -14.06
C TYR A 108 -5.54 -9.37 -13.85
N SER A 109 -6.87 -9.19 -13.89
CA SER A 109 -7.50 -7.87 -13.83
C SER A 109 -7.64 -7.31 -12.41
N VAL A 110 -7.92 -8.16 -11.42
CA VAL A 110 -8.20 -7.71 -10.05
C VAL A 110 -7.02 -7.96 -9.13
N ILE A 111 -6.58 -9.21 -8.99
CA ILE A 111 -5.54 -9.55 -8.01
C ILE A 111 -4.22 -8.85 -8.35
N GLN A 112 -3.77 -8.95 -9.61
CA GLN A 112 -2.54 -8.25 -10.01
C GLN A 112 -2.68 -6.72 -9.95
N GLY A 113 -3.90 -6.18 -10.10
CA GLY A 113 -4.17 -4.76 -9.88
C GLY A 113 -3.95 -4.34 -8.42
N VAL A 114 -4.50 -5.12 -7.48
CA VAL A 114 -4.33 -4.92 -6.03
C VAL A 114 -2.85 -5.04 -5.62
N GLU A 115 -2.17 -6.09 -6.09
CA GLU A 115 -0.75 -6.29 -5.83
C GLU A 115 0.10 -5.16 -6.40
N CYS A 116 -0.18 -4.72 -7.63
CA CYS A 116 0.59 -3.66 -8.30
C CYS A 116 0.64 -2.36 -7.49
N PHE A 117 -0.41 -2.04 -6.72
CA PHE A 117 -0.40 -0.88 -5.83
C PHE A 117 0.69 -1.00 -4.74
N TRP A 118 0.80 -2.16 -4.10
CA TRP A 118 1.83 -2.43 -3.08
C TRP A 118 3.23 -2.57 -3.68
N LEU A 119 3.34 -3.22 -4.84
CA LEU A 119 4.61 -3.44 -5.56
C LEU A 119 5.30 -2.15 -5.99
N GLN A 120 4.55 -1.05 -6.12
CA GLN A 120 5.11 0.26 -6.46
C GLN A 120 5.75 0.97 -5.26
N ILE A 121 5.40 0.56 -4.04
CA ILE A 121 5.77 1.30 -2.82
C ILE A 121 6.73 0.48 -1.95
N PHE A 122 6.54 -0.83 -1.87
CA PHE A 122 7.34 -1.71 -1.01
C PHE A 122 7.95 -2.92 -1.72
N PRO A 123 9.15 -3.34 -1.30
CA PRO A 123 9.73 -4.61 -1.73
C PRO A 123 9.00 -5.76 -1.03
N LEU A 124 8.41 -6.68 -1.80
CA LEU A 124 7.67 -7.80 -1.22
C LEU A 124 8.62 -8.91 -0.75
N PRO A 125 8.55 -9.32 0.53
CA PRO A 125 9.31 -10.48 1.01
C PRO A 125 8.85 -11.76 0.30
N ALA A 126 9.78 -12.68 0.05
CA ALA A 126 9.48 -13.96 -0.61
C ALA A 126 8.35 -14.75 0.10
N ALA A 127 8.29 -14.68 1.44
CA ALA A 127 7.23 -15.31 2.23
C ALA A 127 5.82 -14.75 1.92
N VAL A 128 5.71 -13.46 1.58
CA VAL A 128 4.44 -12.83 1.20
C VAL A 128 4.06 -13.24 -0.22
N VAL A 129 5.03 -13.20 -1.14
CA VAL A 129 4.85 -13.66 -2.52
C VAL A 129 4.32 -15.10 -2.57
N GLU A 130 4.92 -16.00 -1.79
CA GLU A 130 4.50 -17.41 -1.73
C GLU A 130 3.07 -17.58 -1.21
N LYS A 131 2.65 -16.79 -0.21
CA LYS A 131 1.26 -16.80 0.28
C LYS A 131 0.28 -16.38 -0.82
N ILE A 132 0.61 -15.33 -1.55
CA ILE A 132 -0.20 -14.82 -2.66
C ILE A 132 -0.27 -15.83 -3.81
N HIS A 133 0.87 -16.41 -4.21
CA HIS A 133 0.94 -17.47 -5.22
C HIS A 133 0.05 -18.65 -4.83
N ARG A 134 0.09 -19.08 -3.56
CA ARG A 134 -0.76 -20.17 -3.06
C ARG A 134 -2.25 -19.84 -3.17
N LEU A 135 -2.66 -18.63 -2.81
CA LEU A 135 -4.05 -18.18 -2.94
C LEU A 135 -4.50 -18.19 -4.41
N CYS A 136 -3.69 -17.61 -5.29
CA CYS A 136 -3.98 -17.53 -6.72
C CYS A 136 -4.04 -18.93 -7.36
N ARG A 137 -3.07 -19.80 -7.05
CA ARG A 137 -3.00 -21.19 -7.53
C ARG A 137 -4.22 -22.00 -7.11
N ASN A 138 -4.61 -21.91 -5.84
CA ASN A 138 -5.78 -22.61 -5.32
C ASN A 138 -7.06 -22.10 -6.00
N PHE A 139 -7.23 -20.79 -6.13
CA PHE A 139 -8.38 -20.21 -6.81
C PHE A 139 -8.45 -20.65 -8.28
N LEU A 140 -7.33 -20.54 -9.00
CA LEU A 140 -7.24 -20.81 -10.42
C LEU A 140 -7.60 -22.27 -10.73
N TRP A 141 -7.15 -23.23 -9.91
CA TRP A 141 -7.42 -24.66 -10.09
C TRP A 141 -8.62 -25.21 -9.30
N ASN A 142 -9.41 -24.35 -8.65
CA ASN A 142 -10.57 -24.73 -7.85
C ASN A 142 -10.20 -25.69 -6.70
N SER A 143 -9.10 -25.42 -6.03
CA SER A 143 -8.52 -26.30 -5.00
C SER A 143 -8.19 -27.71 -5.47
N ARG A 144 -8.15 -27.97 -6.79
CA ARG A 144 -7.66 -29.22 -7.37
C ARG A 144 -6.14 -29.18 -7.53
N ARG A 145 -5.55 -30.35 -7.74
CA ARG A 145 -4.12 -30.49 -8.00
C ARG A 145 -3.72 -29.65 -9.22
N ALA A 146 -2.64 -28.89 -9.05
CA ALA A 146 -2.06 -28.14 -10.16
C ALA A 146 -1.41 -29.04 -11.19
N LEU A 147 -1.72 -28.75 -12.46
CA LEU A 147 -1.17 -29.45 -13.60
C LEU A 147 0.15 -28.84 -14.08
N VAL A 148 0.37 -27.56 -13.78
CA VAL A 148 1.53 -26.78 -14.23
C VAL A 148 2.12 -26.03 -13.02
N ALA A 149 3.44 -25.87 -12.99
CA ALA A 149 4.13 -25.06 -11.99
C ALA A 149 3.72 -23.58 -12.10
N TRP A 150 3.79 -22.82 -11.01
CA TRP A 150 3.30 -21.44 -11.01
C TRP A 150 4.19 -20.53 -11.88
N GLU A 151 5.47 -20.81 -11.86
CA GLU A 151 6.52 -20.14 -12.60
C GLU A 151 6.29 -20.26 -14.11
N GLU A 152 5.98 -21.47 -14.60
CA GLU A 152 5.65 -21.75 -16.00
C GLU A 152 4.40 -20.99 -16.47
N ILE A 153 3.41 -20.84 -15.60
CA ILE A 153 2.18 -20.09 -15.88
C ILE A 153 2.47 -18.59 -16.06
N CYS A 154 3.51 -18.08 -15.40
CA CYS A 154 3.87 -16.67 -15.47
C CYS A 154 4.55 -16.25 -16.78
N HIS A 155 4.95 -17.20 -17.62
CA HIS A 155 5.51 -16.88 -18.93
C HIS A 155 4.50 -16.17 -19.85
N PRO A 156 4.99 -15.38 -20.82
CA PRO A 156 4.15 -14.85 -21.90
C PRO A 156 3.39 -15.97 -22.64
N LYS A 157 2.25 -15.62 -23.24
CA LYS A 157 1.43 -16.59 -23.97
C LYS A 157 2.15 -17.15 -25.19
N GLU A 158 3.04 -16.35 -25.77
CA GLU A 158 3.91 -16.69 -26.89
C GLU A 158 4.93 -17.77 -26.51
N GLU A 159 5.30 -17.84 -25.23
CA GLU A 159 6.21 -18.85 -24.67
C GLU A 159 5.46 -20.05 -24.07
N GLY A 160 4.13 -20.11 -24.23
CA GLY A 160 3.28 -21.19 -23.72
C GLY A 160 2.77 -21.01 -22.28
N GLY A 161 3.04 -19.85 -21.65
CA GLY A 161 2.47 -19.49 -20.36
C GLY A 161 1.06 -18.90 -20.46
N LEU A 162 0.52 -18.41 -19.33
CA LEU A 162 -0.80 -17.78 -19.28
C LEU A 162 -0.73 -16.24 -19.24
N GLY A 163 0.46 -15.66 -19.23
CA GLY A 163 0.67 -14.20 -19.21
C GLY A 163 0.46 -13.54 -17.85
N ILE A 164 0.43 -14.31 -16.76
CA ILE A 164 0.37 -13.77 -15.39
C ILE A 164 1.74 -13.17 -15.06
N ARG A 165 1.82 -11.89 -14.70
CA ARG A 165 3.09 -11.28 -14.31
C ARG A 165 3.71 -11.97 -13.08
N HIS A 166 4.99 -12.32 -13.17
CA HIS A 166 5.75 -12.80 -12.03
C HIS A 166 5.96 -11.67 -10.99
N ILE A 167 5.45 -11.85 -9.78
CA ILE A 167 5.33 -10.79 -8.75
C ILE A 167 6.69 -10.16 -8.44
N GLN A 168 7.73 -10.96 -8.19
CA GLN A 168 9.05 -10.45 -7.82
C GLN A 168 9.71 -9.67 -8.97
N SER A 169 9.63 -10.20 -10.19
CA SER A 169 10.19 -9.53 -11.38
C SER A 169 9.47 -8.20 -11.63
N TRP A 170 8.15 -8.18 -11.44
CA TRP A 170 7.35 -6.96 -11.57
C TRP A 170 7.66 -5.94 -10.48
N ASN A 171 7.88 -6.37 -9.23
CA ASN A 171 8.31 -5.50 -8.14
C ASN A 171 9.62 -4.77 -8.48
N VAL A 172 10.63 -5.51 -8.95
CA VAL A 172 11.92 -4.96 -9.36
C VAL A 172 11.76 -3.99 -10.52
N ALA A 173 10.96 -4.34 -11.54
CA ALA A 173 10.71 -3.45 -12.68
C ALA A 173 10.03 -2.13 -12.26
N LEU A 174 9.07 -2.19 -11.34
CA LEU A 174 8.38 -1.00 -10.83
C LEU A 174 9.31 -0.09 -10.02
N PHE A 175 10.19 -0.66 -9.20
CA PHE A 175 11.22 0.11 -8.51
C PHE A 175 12.23 0.71 -9.47
N ALA A 176 12.69 -0.04 -10.47
CA ALA A 176 13.58 0.47 -11.50
C ALA A 176 12.96 1.66 -12.25
N ARG A 177 11.65 1.60 -12.54
CA ARG A 177 10.91 2.73 -13.13
C ARG A 177 10.91 3.95 -12.22
N ILE A 178 10.74 3.79 -10.92
CA ILE A 178 10.80 4.90 -9.95
C ILE A 178 12.21 5.51 -9.92
N LEU A 179 13.24 4.68 -9.82
CA LEU A 179 14.64 5.13 -9.86
C LEU A 179 14.97 5.87 -11.16
N TRP A 180 14.45 5.38 -12.28
CA TRP A 180 14.60 6.03 -13.58
C TRP A 180 13.93 7.40 -13.62
N ASN A 181 12.73 7.53 -13.06
CA ASN A 181 12.03 8.81 -12.96
C ASN A 181 12.81 9.81 -12.11
N ILE A 182 13.38 9.36 -10.99
CA ILE A 182 14.27 10.17 -10.13
C ILE A 182 15.50 10.64 -10.92
N HIS A 183 16.18 9.70 -11.59
CA HIS A 183 17.37 9.99 -12.38
C HIS A 183 17.10 11.01 -13.49
N ARG A 184 15.95 10.90 -14.16
CA ARG A 184 15.55 11.81 -15.24
C ARG A 184 14.96 13.13 -14.77
N LYS A 185 14.84 13.36 -13.45
CA LYS A 185 14.09 14.51 -12.89
C LYS A 185 12.73 14.67 -13.56
N ALA A 186 12.03 13.54 -13.73
CA ALA A 186 10.74 13.54 -14.37
C ALA A 186 9.80 14.46 -13.60
N ASP A 187 9.09 15.34 -14.29
CA ASP A 187 8.20 16.33 -13.70
C ASP A 187 6.98 15.64 -13.07
N THR A 188 7.21 15.12 -11.87
CA THR A 188 6.27 14.34 -11.08
C THR A 188 6.37 14.85 -9.66
N LEU A 189 5.24 14.89 -8.94
CA LEU A 189 5.19 15.43 -7.57
C LEU A 189 6.19 14.77 -6.59
N TRP A 190 6.68 13.57 -6.91
CA TRP A 190 7.63 12.81 -6.11
C TRP A 190 9.10 13.06 -6.45
N VAL A 191 9.37 13.71 -7.57
CA VAL A 191 10.72 14.01 -8.09
C VAL A 191 10.75 15.49 -8.41
N GLN A 192 10.97 16.31 -7.38
CA GLN A 192 11.28 17.74 -7.51
C GLN A 192 12.80 17.95 -7.50
#